data_AF-A0A7C6UWU4-F1
#
_entry.id   AF-A0A7C6UWU4-F1
#
_cell.length_a   1.000
_cell.length_b   1.000
_cell.length_c   1.000
_cell.angle_alpha   90.00
_cell.angle_beta   90.00
_cell.angle_gamma   90.00
#
_symmetry.space_group_name_H-M   'P 1'
#
loop_
_entity.id
_entity.type
_entity.pdbx_description
1 polymer ?
#
loop_
_entity_poly.entity_id
_entity_poly.type
_entity_poly.pdbx_seq_one_letter_code
_entity_poly.pdbx_strand_id
1 'polypeptide(L)'
;MEYSFGFSWKGFIIVLLPMIPNYFHFLFPNTLKSDISKFNFDSHNAHTVTEYYKKSQVYNLGTFTAPKVQEKYLKLNENNKLLLQTLIKKCAQFCLEHFATNMPDYRLANKVNFCLITLLVKEQKIRIHIRTDGLLLSSSILNIKKLPNHHYNGKEWIEIIIYDSSQVDEAVRLIKQTYDYHS
;
A
#
# COMPACT_ATOMS: atom_id res chain seq x y z
N MET A 1 -28.07 5.87 -55.60
CA MET A 1 -27.95 6.02 -54.14
C MET A 1 -26.77 5.17 -53.72
N GLU A 2 -25.62 5.81 -53.61
CA GLU A 2 -24.34 5.16 -53.32
C GLU A 2 -24.19 5.04 -51.80
N TYR A 3 -24.09 3.81 -51.30
CA TYR A 3 -23.71 3.54 -49.91
C TYR A 3 -22.22 3.20 -49.89
N SER A 4 -21.41 4.15 -49.47
CA SER A 4 -19.99 3.93 -49.20
C SER A 4 -19.83 3.30 -47.81
N PHE A 5 -19.48 2.01 -47.76
CA PHE A 5 -19.07 1.34 -46.53
C PHE A 5 -17.62 1.73 -46.22
N GLY A 6 -17.42 2.66 -45.28
CA GLY A 6 -16.10 3.06 -44.81
C GLY A 6 -15.50 1.98 -43.89
N PHE A 7 -14.74 1.05 -44.46
CA PHE A 7 -14.02 0.01 -43.71
C PHE A 7 -12.67 0.57 -43.22
N SER A 8 -12.51 0.78 -41.91
CA SER A 8 -11.27 1.27 -41.30
C SER A 8 -10.34 0.10 -40.96
N TRP A 9 -9.15 0.06 -41.58
CA TRP A 9 -8.12 -0.97 -41.39
C TRP A 9 -7.35 -0.91 -40.05
N LYS A 10 -7.71 -0.02 -39.12
CA LYS A 10 -6.97 0.17 -37.85
C LYS A 10 -7.41 -0.78 -36.72
N GLY A 11 -8.34 -1.71 -36.97
CA GLY A 11 -8.94 -2.56 -35.93
C GLY A 11 -8.59 -4.05 -35.96
N PHE A 12 -7.72 -4.53 -36.87
CA PHE A 12 -7.58 -5.98 -37.12
C PHE A 12 -6.18 -6.58 -36.90
N ILE A 13 -5.23 -5.84 -36.33
CA ILE A 13 -3.91 -6.37 -35.96
C ILE A 13 -3.68 -6.09 -34.47
N ILE A 14 -3.27 -7.12 -33.72
CA ILE A 14 -3.06 -7.20 -32.26
C ILE A 14 -4.26 -7.78 -31.47
N VAL A 15 -5.10 -8.58 -32.12
CA VAL A 15 -5.55 -9.84 -31.50
C VAL A 15 -4.48 -10.86 -31.90
N LEU A 16 -3.81 -11.48 -30.90
CA LEU A 16 -2.64 -12.38 -31.00
C LEU A 16 -1.26 -11.71 -30.83
N LEU A 17 -0.88 -11.44 -29.57
CA LEU A 17 0.48 -11.72 -29.13
C LEU A 17 0.43 -12.52 -27.82
N PRO A 18 1.06 -13.72 -27.76
CA PRO A 18 1.13 -14.56 -26.58
C PRO A 18 2.18 -14.04 -25.59
N MET A 19 2.10 -14.55 -24.36
CA MET A 19 3.12 -14.50 -23.32
C MET A 19 4.56 -14.43 -23.86
N ILE A 20 5.30 -13.37 -23.49
CA ILE A 20 6.77 -13.41 -23.45
C ILE A 20 7.22 -12.84 -22.10
N PRO A 21 8.08 -13.55 -21.34
CA PRO A 21 8.57 -13.12 -20.04
C PRO A 21 9.56 -11.97 -20.22
N ASN A 22 9.42 -10.92 -19.41
CA ASN A 22 10.37 -9.81 -19.38
C ASN A 22 11.67 -10.26 -18.68
N TYR A 23 12.57 -10.87 -19.45
CA TYR A 23 14.00 -10.91 -19.15
C TYR A 23 14.61 -9.57 -19.55
N PHE A 24 14.66 -8.62 -18.62
CA PHE A 24 15.60 -7.50 -18.73
C PHE A 24 16.76 -7.75 -17.76
N HIS A 25 17.87 -8.19 -18.35
CA HIS A 25 19.21 -8.06 -17.81
C HIS A 25 19.49 -6.59 -17.48
N PHE A 26 19.73 -6.29 -16.21
CA PHE A 26 20.53 -5.14 -15.83
C PHE A 26 21.90 -5.62 -15.38
N LEU A 27 22.89 -5.40 -16.24
CA LEU A 27 24.31 -5.38 -15.91
C LEU A 27 24.59 -4.17 -15.02
N PHE A 28 24.90 -4.41 -13.75
CA PHE A 28 25.69 -3.48 -12.94
C PHE A 28 26.88 -4.24 -12.34
N PRO A 29 28.09 -3.65 -12.34
CA PRO A 29 29.29 -4.33 -11.87
C PRO A 29 29.25 -4.51 -10.35
N ASN A 30 29.38 -5.77 -9.92
CA ASN A 30 29.63 -6.14 -8.53
C ASN A 30 31.07 -5.75 -8.15
N THR A 31 31.24 -4.61 -7.50
CA THR A 31 32.38 -4.39 -6.60
C THR A 31 31.91 -3.87 -5.26
N LEU A 32 31.37 -4.77 -4.44
CA LEU A 32 31.60 -4.71 -3.00
C LEU A 32 31.69 -6.15 -2.48
N LYS A 33 32.93 -6.59 -2.25
CA LYS A 33 33.23 -7.72 -1.38
C LYS A 33 32.72 -7.39 0.02
N SER A 34 31.77 -8.17 0.50
CA SER A 34 31.65 -8.44 1.94
C SER A 34 31.25 -9.90 2.07
N ASP A 35 32.15 -10.68 2.68
CA ASP A 35 32.04 -12.10 2.90
C ASP A 35 30.71 -12.49 3.56
N ILE A 36 29.92 -13.30 2.88
CA ILE A 36 28.84 -14.08 3.50
C ILE A 36 29.15 -15.54 3.23
N SER A 37 29.63 -16.18 4.29
CA SER A 37 29.81 -17.62 4.42
C SER A 37 28.59 -18.39 3.92
N LYS A 38 28.87 -19.44 3.12
CA LYS A 38 27.93 -20.48 2.68
C LYS A 38 26.96 -20.88 3.80
N PHE A 39 25.67 -20.60 3.63
CA PHE A 39 24.62 -21.28 4.37
C PHE A 39 23.78 -22.10 3.39
N ASN A 40 23.77 -23.42 3.60
CA ASN A 40 22.96 -24.37 2.86
C ASN A 40 21.48 -24.03 3.01
N PHE A 41 20.77 -24.06 1.88
CA PHE A 41 19.38 -23.62 1.77
C PHE A 41 18.46 -24.84 1.90
N ASP A 42 17.94 -25.08 3.11
CA ASP A 42 16.84 -26.02 3.33
C ASP A 42 15.49 -25.29 3.23
N SER A 43 14.58 -25.89 2.45
CA SER A 43 13.24 -25.43 2.05
C SER A 43 12.31 -25.02 3.22
N HIS A 44 12.63 -25.38 4.47
CA HIS A 44 11.81 -25.05 5.64
C HIS A 44 12.04 -23.64 6.23
N ASN A 45 13.06 -22.90 5.78
CA ASN A 45 13.40 -21.57 6.32
C ASN A 45 12.87 -20.38 5.52
N ALA A 46 12.22 -20.61 4.37
CA ALA A 46 11.75 -19.51 3.53
C ALA A 46 10.65 -18.66 4.20
N HIS A 47 9.75 -19.29 4.97
CA HIS A 47 8.69 -18.58 5.70
C HIS A 47 9.25 -17.70 6.83
N THR A 48 10.17 -18.23 7.63
CA THR A 48 10.82 -17.53 8.74
C THR A 48 11.69 -16.38 8.25
N VAL A 49 12.43 -16.56 7.15
CA VAL A 49 13.24 -15.47 6.54
C VAL A 49 12.34 -14.38 5.94
N THR A 50 11.23 -14.75 5.31
CA THR A 50 10.28 -13.78 4.74
C THR A 50 9.55 -13.00 5.83
N GLU A 51 9.13 -13.65 6.92
CA GLU A 51 8.57 -12.99 8.09
C GLU A 51 9.58 -12.08 8.78
N TYR A 52 10.83 -12.51 8.93
CA TYR A 52 11.88 -11.70 9.52
C TYR A 52 12.23 -10.48 8.64
N TYR A 53 12.23 -10.64 7.31
CA TYR A 53 12.44 -9.56 6.36
C TYR A 53 11.27 -8.56 6.37
N LYS A 54 10.02 -9.05 6.32
CA LYS A 54 8.80 -8.23 6.49
C LYS A 54 8.83 -7.50 7.84
N LYS A 55 9.20 -8.19 8.92
CA LYS A 55 9.33 -7.63 10.27
C LYS A 55 10.44 -6.57 10.35
N SER A 56 11.59 -6.79 9.70
CA SER A 56 12.71 -5.85 9.67
C SER A 56 12.38 -4.53 8.92
N GLN A 57 11.59 -4.60 7.84
CA GLN A 57 11.09 -3.41 7.12
C GLN A 57 10.20 -2.50 8.00
N VAL A 58 9.54 -3.06 9.03
CA VAL A 58 8.68 -2.31 9.96
C VAL A 58 9.50 -1.48 10.96
N TYR A 59 10.69 -1.95 11.36
CA TYR A 59 11.50 -1.28 12.41
C TYR A 59 12.44 -0.20 11.87
N ASN A 60 12.82 -0.30 10.60
CA ASN A 60 13.45 0.79 9.85
C ASN A 60 12.54 1.05 8.65
N LEU A 61 11.61 1.99 8.78
CA LEU A 61 10.90 2.52 7.60
C LEU A 61 11.96 3.23 6.76
N GLY A 62 12.68 2.46 5.94
CA GLY A 62 13.71 2.96 5.05
C GLY A 62 13.07 3.81 3.95
N THR A 63 13.74 3.87 2.82
CA THR A 63 13.13 4.45 1.62
C THR A 63 11.90 3.65 1.20
N PHE A 64 10.76 4.30 0.98
CA PHE A 64 9.60 3.67 0.33
C PHE A 64 10.00 3.18 -1.05
N THR A 65 9.71 1.92 -1.36
CA THR A 65 10.04 1.30 -2.65
C THR A 65 9.40 2.05 -3.83
N ALA A 66 8.21 2.64 -3.64
CA ALA A 66 7.60 3.47 -4.68
C ALA A 66 8.20 4.90 -4.71
N PRO A 67 8.82 5.33 -5.83
CA PRO A 67 9.47 6.63 -5.92
C PRO A 67 8.54 7.81 -5.60
N LYS A 68 7.28 7.75 -6.07
CA LYS A 68 6.28 8.81 -5.83
C LYS A 68 5.90 8.95 -4.35
N VAL A 69 5.91 7.85 -3.59
CA VAL A 69 5.62 7.90 -2.15
C VAL A 69 6.84 8.41 -1.41
N GLN A 70 8.04 7.94 -1.77
CA GLN A 70 9.29 8.43 -1.20
C GLN A 70 9.45 9.93 -1.38
N GLU A 71 9.20 10.44 -2.59
CA GLU A 71 9.27 11.88 -2.88
C GLU A 71 8.28 12.68 -2.01
N LYS A 72 7.05 12.19 -1.86
CA LYS A 72 6.05 12.84 -1.00
C LYS A 72 6.46 12.80 0.47
N TYR A 73 6.98 11.67 0.94
CA TYR A 73 7.44 11.49 2.31
C TYR A 73 8.58 12.45 2.66
N LEU A 74 9.56 12.62 1.77
CA LEU A 74 10.68 13.54 1.98
C LEU A 74 10.23 15.00 2.13
N LYS A 75 9.10 15.38 1.51
CA LYS A 75 8.51 16.72 1.57
C LYS A 75 7.58 16.93 2.79
N LEU A 76 7.36 15.91 3.61
CA LEU A 76 6.67 16.09 4.89
C LEU A 76 7.59 16.73 5.93
N ASN A 77 7.02 17.48 6.87
CA ASN A 77 7.73 17.88 8.07
C ASN A 77 8.05 16.66 8.97
N GLU A 78 9.00 16.82 9.89
CA GLU A 78 9.47 15.73 10.74
C GLU A 78 8.36 15.15 11.64
N ASN A 79 7.45 16.00 12.13
CA ASN A 79 6.31 15.56 12.94
C ASN A 79 5.42 14.58 12.16
N ASN A 80 5.06 14.93 10.92
CA ASN A 80 4.25 14.09 10.06
C ASN A 80 4.97 12.81 9.62
N LYS A 81 6.29 12.86 9.42
CA LYS A 81 7.08 11.65 9.18
C LYS A 81 6.99 10.70 10.37
N LEU A 82 7.17 11.22 11.58
CA LEU A 82 7.06 10.44 12.82
C LEU A 82 5.64 9.87 13.03
N LEU A 83 4.60 10.66 12.75
CA LEU A 83 3.21 10.20 12.81
C LEU A 83 2.96 9.03 11.86
N LEU A 84 3.40 9.16 10.60
CA LEU A 84 3.26 8.12 9.60
C LEU A 84 4.00 6.84 10.01
N GLN A 85 5.25 6.96 10.45
CA GLN A 85 6.05 5.83 10.92
C GLN A 85 5.40 5.14 12.11
N THR A 86 4.88 5.90 13.07
CA THR A 86 4.22 5.35 14.26
C THR A 86 2.93 4.62 13.90
N LEU A 87 2.11 5.21 13.02
CA LEU A 87 0.91 4.58 12.49
C LEU A 87 1.24 3.25 11.80
N ILE A 88 2.24 3.25 10.90
CA ILE A 88 2.64 2.04 10.17
C ILE A 88 3.13 0.95 11.12
N LYS A 89 4.00 1.32 12.06
CA LYS A 89 4.55 0.38 13.03
C LYS A 89 3.47 -0.29 13.86
N LYS A 90 2.43 0.47 14.28
CA LYS A 90 1.31 -0.07 15.06
C LYS A 90 0.39 -0.94 14.22
N CYS A 91 0.06 -0.55 12.98
CA CYS A 91 -0.77 -1.36 12.09
C CYS A 91 -0.10 -2.69 11.68
N ALA A 92 1.22 -2.68 11.49
CA ALA A 92 1.98 -3.88 11.16
C ALA A 92 1.97 -4.96 12.27
N GLN A 93 1.53 -4.62 13.50
CA GLN A 93 1.39 -5.59 14.59
C GLN A 93 0.22 -6.56 14.39
N PHE A 94 -0.80 -6.17 13.61
CA PHE A 94 -1.97 -7.01 13.37
C PHE A 94 -2.21 -7.29 11.88
N CYS A 95 -1.64 -6.51 10.96
CA CYS A 95 -1.80 -6.70 9.52
C CYS A 95 -0.44 -6.95 8.84
N LEU A 96 -0.17 -8.21 8.49
CA LEU A 96 1.08 -8.61 7.83
C LEU A 96 1.12 -8.21 6.35
N GLU A 97 -0.04 -8.06 5.70
CA GLU A 97 -0.18 -7.66 4.30
C GLU A 97 -0.22 -6.13 4.17
N HIS A 98 0.91 -5.51 4.50
CA HIS A 98 1.16 -4.07 4.37
C HIS A 98 2.03 -3.81 3.13
N PHE A 99 1.75 -2.74 2.38
CA PHE A 99 2.54 -2.27 1.23
C PHE A 99 2.70 -3.23 0.05
N ALA A 100 1.75 -4.16 -0.16
CA ALA A 100 1.82 -5.14 -1.25
C ALA A 100 1.95 -4.53 -2.65
N THR A 101 1.59 -3.25 -2.82
CA THR A 101 1.68 -2.52 -4.09
C THR A 101 2.78 -1.45 -4.12
N ASN A 102 3.70 -1.48 -3.16
CA ASN A 102 4.67 -0.41 -2.87
C ASN A 102 4.02 0.93 -2.46
N MET A 103 2.69 0.97 -2.30
CA MET A 103 1.95 2.09 -1.70
C MET A 103 1.72 1.83 -0.21
N PRO A 104 1.51 2.86 0.61
CA PRO A 104 1.08 2.68 2.00
C PRO A 104 -0.38 2.23 2.08
N ASP A 105 -0.62 0.98 1.69
CA ASP A 105 -1.90 0.28 1.74
C ASP A 105 -1.86 -0.96 2.63
N TYR A 106 -3.00 -1.31 3.24
CA TYR A 106 -3.18 -2.56 3.97
C TYR A 106 -4.25 -3.41 3.30
N ARG A 107 -4.00 -4.71 3.30
CA ARG A 107 -4.82 -5.70 2.62
C ARG A 107 -5.23 -6.83 3.56
N LEU A 108 -6.38 -7.39 3.26
CA LEU A 108 -6.85 -8.63 3.86
C LEU A 108 -6.08 -9.82 3.23
N ALA A 109 -6.18 -11.00 3.84
CA ALA A 109 -5.49 -12.21 3.36
C ALA A 109 -5.84 -12.57 1.90
N ASN A 110 -7.07 -12.26 1.46
CA ASN A 110 -7.52 -12.42 0.07
C ASN A 110 -7.03 -11.31 -0.88
N LYS A 111 -6.05 -10.50 -0.46
CA LYS A 111 -5.43 -9.38 -1.20
C LYS A 111 -6.36 -8.20 -1.48
N VAL A 112 -7.54 -8.17 -0.87
CA VAL A 112 -8.47 -7.05 -0.97
C VAL A 112 -7.98 -5.89 -0.12
N ASN A 113 -7.89 -4.70 -0.72
CA ASN A 113 -7.52 -3.49 -0.01
C ASN A 113 -8.67 -3.01 0.89
N PHE A 114 -8.35 -2.71 2.14
CA PHE A 114 -9.28 -2.16 3.13
C PHE A 114 -8.80 -0.86 3.77
N CYS A 115 -7.53 -0.47 3.58
CA CYS A 115 -7.00 0.77 4.13
C CYS A 115 -5.96 1.38 3.18
N LEU A 116 -6.15 2.66 2.85
CA LEU A 116 -5.26 3.45 1.99
C LEU A 116 -4.76 4.66 2.76
N ILE A 117 -3.44 4.83 2.85
CA ILE A 117 -2.83 6.05 3.39
C ILE A 117 -2.41 6.95 2.23
N THR A 118 -2.74 8.24 2.31
CA THR A 118 -2.35 9.24 1.32
C THR A 118 -1.65 10.40 2.01
N LEU A 119 -0.46 10.76 1.51
CA LEU A 119 0.31 11.90 1.99
C LEU A 119 -0.12 13.16 1.24
N LEU A 120 -0.73 14.10 1.96
CA LEU A 120 -1.14 15.41 1.46
C LEU A 120 -0.03 16.43 1.79
N VAL A 121 0.92 16.54 0.87
CA VAL A 121 2.18 17.29 1.10
C VAL A 121 1.95 18.79 1.25
N LYS A 122 1.04 19.39 0.47
CA LYS A 122 0.79 20.84 0.54
C LYS A 122 0.15 21.23 1.87
N GLU A 123 -0.76 20.39 2.34
CA GLU A 123 -1.53 20.58 3.55
C GLU A 123 -0.83 20.05 4.80
N GLN A 124 0.28 19.33 4.63
CA GLN A 124 1.03 18.67 5.70
C GLN A 124 0.11 17.76 6.54
N LYS A 125 -0.64 16.88 5.87
CA LYS A 125 -1.62 15.97 6.48
C LYS A 125 -1.44 14.54 6.02
N ILE A 126 -1.80 13.60 6.89
CA ILE A 126 -1.91 12.18 6.56
C ILE A 126 -3.40 11.86 6.50
N ARG A 127 -3.86 11.53 5.29
CA ARG A 127 -5.24 11.11 5.02
C ARG A 127 -5.29 9.59 5.01
N ILE A 128 -6.31 9.01 5.62
CA ILE A 128 -6.51 7.57 5.66
C ILE A 128 -7.92 7.28 5.17
N HIS A 129 -8.04 6.43 4.16
CA HIS A 129 -9.32 5.87 3.74
C HIS A 129 -9.45 4.45 4.29
N ILE A 130 -10.59 4.16 4.92
CA ILE A 130 -10.87 2.86 5.54
C ILE A 130 -12.16 2.31 4.92
N ARG A 131 -12.10 1.08 4.41
CA ARG A 131 -13.27 0.37 3.91
C ARG A 131 -14.14 -0.08 5.07
N THR A 132 -15.44 0.02 4.92
CA THR A 132 -16.40 -0.27 5.98
C THR A 132 -17.39 -1.36 5.59
N ASP A 133 -17.92 -1.32 4.37
CA ASP A 133 -18.92 -2.27 3.85
C ASP A 133 -19.95 -2.67 4.92
N GLY A 134 -20.67 -1.70 5.47
CA GLY A 134 -21.66 -1.87 6.53
C GLY A 134 -21.13 -1.76 7.97
N LEU A 135 -19.80 -1.78 8.20
CA LEU A 135 -19.23 -1.56 9.52
C LEU A 135 -19.40 -0.10 9.97
N LEU A 136 -20.13 0.10 11.07
CA LEU A 136 -20.26 1.43 11.68
C LEU A 136 -19.03 1.75 12.54
N LEU A 137 -18.19 2.64 12.03
CA LEU A 137 -17.05 3.20 12.76
C LEU A 137 -17.44 4.52 13.43
N SER A 138 -16.99 4.71 14.67
CA SER A 138 -17.19 5.94 15.44
C SER A 138 -15.91 6.32 16.17
N SER A 139 -15.72 7.62 16.38
CA SER A 139 -14.58 8.18 17.11
C SER A 139 -15.00 9.46 17.84
N SER A 140 -14.43 9.69 19.01
CA SER A 140 -14.61 10.93 19.79
C SER A 140 -13.59 12.03 19.43
N ILE A 141 -12.48 11.67 18.78
CA ILE A 141 -11.36 12.59 18.50
C ILE A 141 -10.98 12.69 17.02
N LEU A 142 -11.47 11.76 16.18
CA LEU A 142 -11.31 11.80 14.73
C LEU A 142 -12.62 12.17 14.05
N ASN A 143 -12.55 13.13 13.13
CA ASN A 143 -13.67 13.40 12.25
C ASN A 143 -13.75 12.32 11.17
N ILE A 144 -14.87 11.58 11.15
CA ILE A 144 -15.14 10.51 10.19
C ILE A 144 -16.04 11.05 9.09
N LYS A 145 -15.50 11.10 7.87
CA LYS A 145 -16.26 11.53 6.68
C LYS A 145 -16.58 10.34 5.79
N LYS A 146 -17.86 10.07 5.53
CA LYS A 146 -18.26 9.07 4.53
C LYS A 146 -17.85 9.50 3.13
N LEU A 147 -17.28 8.58 2.37
CA LEU A 147 -16.89 8.79 0.98
C LEU A 147 -17.96 8.25 0.03
N PRO A 148 -18.11 8.84 -1.16
CA PRO A 148 -19.10 8.38 -2.12
C PRO A 148 -18.67 7.06 -2.80
N ASN A 149 -19.61 6.10 -2.88
CA ASN A 149 -19.32 4.72 -3.28
C ASN A 149 -18.86 4.55 -4.74
N HIS A 150 -19.20 5.48 -5.65
CA HIS A 150 -18.92 5.34 -7.08
C HIS A 150 -17.42 5.32 -7.42
N HIS A 151 -16.58 6.01 -6.64
CA HIS A 151 -15.13 6.00 -6.83
C HIS A 151 -14.43 4.74 -6.27
N TYR A 152 -15.18 3.89 -5.56
CA TYR A 152 -14.64 2.74 -4.84
C TYR A 152 -15.28 1.43 -5.28
N ASN A 153 -15.66 1.32 -6.55
CA ASN A 153 -16.28 0.11 -7.12
C ASN A 153 -17.53 -0.34 -6.34
N GLY A 154 -18.34 0.62 -5.87
CA GLY A 154 -19.55 0.36 -5.08
C GLY A 154 -19.30 -0.02 -3.62
N LYS A 155 -18.04 -0.02 -3.16
CA LYS A 155 -17.68 -0.28 -1.76
C LYS A 155 -17.85 0.96 -0.90
N GLU A 156 -18.11 0.76 0.39
CA GLU A 156 -18.30 1.84 1.33
C GLU A 156 -16.99 2.17 2.02
N TRP A 157 -16.59 3.44 1.97
CA TRP A 157 -15.36 3.91 2.58
C TRP A 157 -15.61 5.14 3.43
N ILE A 158 -14.78 5.30 4.45
CA ILE A 158 -14.68 6.53 5.22
C ILE A 158 -13.31 7.16 5.04
N GLU A 159 -13.22 8.45 5.28
CA GLU A 159 -12.00 9.23 5.38
C GLU A 159 -11.83 9.74 6.80
N ILE A 160 -10.61 9.58 7.30
CA ILE A 160 -10.10 10.26 8.50
C ILE A 160 -8.80 10.98 8.15
N ILE A 161 -8.50 12.03 8.90
CA ILE A 161 -7.23 12.76 8.82
C ILE A 161 -6.64 12.81 10.21
N ILE A 162 -5.36 12.44 10.34
CA ILE A 162 -4.60 12.60 11.57
C ILE A 162 -3.75 13.88 11.50
N TYR A 163 -3.71 14.62 12.60
CA TYR A 163 -3.04 15.91 12.75
C TYR A 163 -1.88 15.83 13.75
N ASP A 164 -2.01 15.02 14.79
CA ASP A 164 -1.03 14.88 15.85
C ASP A 164 -1.00 13.47 16.44
N SER A 165 -0.09 13.25 17.39
CA SER A 165 0.22 11.93 17.95
C SER A 165 -0.91 11.37 18.82
N SER A 166 -1.77 12.21 19.41
CA SER A 166 -2.89 11.75 20.25
C SER A 166 -3.94 10.99 19.44
N GLN A 167 -4.00 11.24 18.13
CA GLN A 167 -4.97 10.63 17.21
C GLN A 167 -4.49 9.30 16.59
N VAL A 168 -3.20 8.97 16.72
CA VAL A 168 -2.63 7.79 16.07
C VAL A 168 -3.24 6.50 16.62
N ASP A 169 -3.36 6.38 17.95
CA ASP A 169 -3.92 5.17 18.56
C ASP A 169 -5.38 4.95 18.21
N GLU A 170 -6.14 6.04 18.09
CA GLU A 170 -7.53 5.97 17.65
C GLU A 170 -7.64 5.57 16.17
N ALA A 171 -6.79 6.13 15.30
CA ALA A 171 -6.74 5.72 13.89
C ALA A 171 -6.39 4.22 13.76
N VAL A 172 -5.41 3.75 14.53
CA VAL A 172 -5.02 2.34 14.60
C VAL A 172 -6.20 1.47 15.09
N ARG A 173 -6.93 1.92 16.12
CA ARG A 173 -8.12 1.22 16.63
C ARG A 173 -9.18 1.04 15.55
N LEU A 174 -9.47 2.10 14.78
CA LEU A 174 -10.42 2.04 13.66
C LEU A 174 -9.97 1.07 12.55
N ILE A 175 -8.70 1.16 12.14
CA ILE A 175 -8.13 0.25 11.12
C ILE A 175 -8.18 -1.20 11.60
N LYS A 176 -7.83 -1.46 12.86
CA LYS A 176 -7.89 -2.80 13.45
C LYS A 176 -9.32 -3.34 13.51
N GLN A 177 -10.28 -2.51 13.93
CA GLN A 177 -11.69 -2.88 13.97
C GLN A 177 -12.20 -3.30 12.59
N THR A 178 -11.80 -2.58 11.53
CA THR A 178 -12.09 -2.98 10.15
C THR A 178 -11.40 -4.27 9.76
N TYR A 179 -10.12 -4.43 10.10
CA TYR A 179 -9.36 -5.64 9.80
C TYR A 179 -10.01 -6.89 10.43
N ASP A 180 -10.38 -6.81 11.72
CA ASP A 180 -11.02 -7.89 12.46
C ASP A 180 -12.42 -8.22 11.91
N TYR A 181 -13.16 -7.23 11.39
CA TYR A 181 -14.50 -7.43 10.83
C TYR A 181 -14.48 -8.17 9.47
N HIS A 182 -13.40 -8.04 8.71
CA HIS A 182 -13.29 -8.61 7.36
C HIS A 182 -12.35 -9.81 7.24
N SER A 183 -11.62 -10.16 8.30
CA SER A 183 -10.72 -11.32 8.35
C SER A 183 -11.47 -12.56 8.82
#